data_AF-A0A420EHL8-F1
#
_entry.id   AF-A0A420EHL8-F1
#
_cell.length_a   1.000
_cell.length_b   1.000
_cell.length_c   1.000
_cell.angle_alpha   90.00
_cell.angle_beta   90.00
_cell.angle_gamma   90.00
#
_symmetry.space_group_name_H-M   'P 1'
#
loop_
_entity.id
_entity.type
_entity.pdbx_description
1 polymer ?
#
loop_
_entity_poly.entity_id
_entity_poly.type
_entity_poly.pdbx_seq_one_letter_code
_entity_poly.pdbx_strand_id
1 'polypeptide(L)'
;MWRMHHCLPRSSHFNQGYRMTEDYHVSSAVIYCAVDKIKQTISAISEYEGAEVHGFNPEGKIVISIEGHGRRGVVETLEHIAKIDTVISCNLVYHQYDNETENQENAET
;
A
#
# COMPACT_ATOMS: atom_id res chain seq x y z
N MET A 1 -1.22 18.71 64.26
CA MET A 1 -0.47 17.42 64.33
C MET A 1 -1.03 16.47 63.28
N TRP A 2 -0.40 16.38 62.11
CA TRP A 2 -0.43 15.17 61.28
C TRP A 2 0.97 14.98 60.72
N ARG A 3 1.51 13.79 60.94
CA ARG A 3 2.92 13.43 60.77
C ARG A 3 3.19 13.12 59.30
N MET A 4 4.30 13.68 58.82
CA MET A 4 5.04 13.26 57.63
C MET A 4 5.26 11.74 57.62
N HIS A 5 5.35 11.13 56.43
CA HIS A 5 6.57 10.50 55.91
C HIS A 5 6.29 9.61 54.68
N HIS A 6 7.21 9.68 53.71
CA HIS A 6 7.54 8.68 52.69
C HIS A 6 6.66 8.64 51.44
N CYS A 7 7.16 8.44 50.23
CA CYS A 7 8.50 8.34 49.67
C CYS A 7 8.23 8.24 48.16
N LEU A 8 8.78 9.14 47.35
CA LEU A 8 8.85 8.88 45.91
C LEU A 8 9.96 7.85 45.69
N PRO A 9 9.65 6.74 45.01
CA PRO A 9 10.49 6.45 43.85
C PRO A 9 9.72 5.90 42.65
N ARG A 10 10.05 6.50 41.50
CA ARG A 10 10.57 5.83 40.29
C ARG A 10 9.64 4.84 39.56
N SER A 11 9.24 5.33 38.37
CA SER A 11 9.00 4.62 37.10
C SER A 11 7.86 3.61 37.02
N SER A 12 6.74 4.08 36.48
CA SER A 12 5.87 3.26 35.64
C SER A 12 6.05 3.70 34.19
N HIS A 13 7.07 3.10 33.57
CA HIS A 13 7.22 2.81 32.16
C HIS A 13 6.33 3.62 31.19
N PHE A 14 6.90 4.72 30.74
CA PHE A 14 6.80 5.11 29.34
C PHE A 14 7.26 3.90 28.51
N ASN A 15 6.37 3.28 27.75
CA ASN A 15 6.41 3.36 26.30
C ASN A 15 5.37 2.39 25.73
N GLN A 16 4.31 2.98 25.21
CA GLN A 16 3.67 2.59 23.97
C GLN A 16 4.31 1.36 23.28
N GLY A 17 3.70 0.19 23.48
CA GLY A 17 3.82 -0.90 22.52
C GLY A 17 3.03 -0.54 21.26
N TYR A 18 3.41 0.54 20.58
CA TYR A 18 3.02 0.73 19.20
C TYR A 18 3.75 -0.39 18.46
N ARG A 19 3.01 -1.42 18.07
CA ARG A 19 3.49 -2.28 16.99
C ARG A 19 3.79 -1.30 15.87
N MET A 20 5.06 -1.13 15.52
CA MET A 20 5.45 -0.55 14.26
C MET A 20 5.05 -1.55 13.16
N THR A 21 3.75 -1.86 13.05
CA THR A 21 3.18 -2.25 11.78
C THR A 21 3.10 -0.93 11.05
N GLU A 22 4.21 -0.51 10.44
CA GLU A 22 4.13 0.43 9.33
C GLU A 22 3.06 -0.14 8.42
N ASP A 23 1.92 0.54 8.32
CA ASP A 23 0.75 0.01 7.63
C ASP A 23 1.12 -0.23 6.17
N TYR A 24 1.52 -1.46 5.87
CA TYR A 24 1.99 -1.81 4.54
C TYR A 24 0.77 -1.96 3.64
N HIS A 25 0.74 -1.19 2.56
CA HIS A 25 -0.37 -1.17 1.62
C HIS A 25 0.03 -1.95 0.37
N VAL A 26 -0.87 -2.84 -0.06
CA VAL A 26 -0.73 -3.58 -1.32
C VAL A 26 -1.80 -3.09 -2.27
N SER A 27 -1.43 -2.85 -3.52
CA SER A 27 -2.37 -2.41 -4.56
C SER A 27 -1.98 -3.00 -5.91
N SER A 28 -2.96 -3.28 -6.76
CA SER A 28 -2.69 -3.75 -8.12
C SER A 28 -2.61 -2.57 -9.07
N ALA A 29 -1.84 -2.68 -10.14
CA ALA A 29 -1.84 -1.69 -11.22
C ALA A 29 -1.79 -2.38 -12.58
N VAL A 30 -2.35 -1.68 -13.57
CA VAL A 30 -2.27 -2.05 -14.98
C VAL A 30 -1.35 -1.05 -15.67
N ILE A 31 -0.29 -1.56 -16.27
CA ILE A 31 0.66 -0.78 -17.05
C ILE A 31 0.44 -1.07 -18.53
N TYR A 32 0.40 -0.03 -19.35
CA TYR A 32 0.43 -0.14 -20.80
C TYR A 32 1.77 0.36 -21.32
N CYS A 33 2.37 -0.38 -22.24
CA CYS A 33 3.63 -0.05 -22.90
C CYS A 33 3.57 -0.38 -24.39
N ALA A 34 4.58 0.06 -25.15
CA ALA A 34 4.70 -0.32 -26.55
C ALA A 34 4.95 -1.83 -26.70
N VAL A 35 4.32 -2.46 -27.69
CA VAL A 35 4.34 -3.92 -27.88
C VAL A 35 5.75 -4.51 -28.10
N ASP A 36 6.64 -3.74 -28.71
CA ASP A 36 8.05 -4.08 -28.94
C ASP A 36 8.92 -3.89 -27.68
N LYS A 37 8.37 -3.27 -26.63
CA LYS A 37 9.07 -2.93 -25.39
C LYS A 37 8.59 -3.71 -24.17
N ILE A 38 7.62 -4.61 -24.29
CA ILE A 38 7.04 -5.37 -23.15
C ILE A 38 8.12 -5.98 -22.25
N LYS A 39 9.08 -6.72 -22.84
CA LYS A 39 10.15 -7.37 -22.06
C LYS A 39 11.05 -6.36 -21.35
N GLN A 40 11.36 -5.24 -22.01
CA GLN A 40 12.16 -4.16 -21.42
C GLN A 40 11.41 -3.50 -20.26
N THR A 41 10.12 -3.22 -20.43
CA THR A 41 9.26 -2.66 -19.39
C THR A 41 9.15 -3.60 -18.19
N ILE A 42 8.94 -4.90 -18.41
CA ILE A 42 8.89 -5.89 -17.32
C ILE A 42 10.21 -5.90 -16.55
N SER A 43 11.34 -5.97 -17.26
CA SER A 43 12.66 -5.94 -16.62
C SER A 43 12.85 -4.70 -15.75
N ALA A 44 12.47 -3.52 -16.26
CA ALA A 44 12.58 -2.27 -15.54
C ALA A 44 11.65 -2.20 -14.32
N ILE A 45 10.42 -2.72 -14.43
CA ILE A 45 9.48 -2.78 -13.29
C ILE A 45 10.00 -3.72 -12.19
N SER A 46 10.59 -4.86 -12.57
CA SER A 46 11.13 -5.84 -11.63
C SER A 46 12.35 -5.33 -10.83
N GLU A 47 12.91 -4.17 -11.16
CA GLU A 47 13.96 -3.51 -10.38
C GLU A 47 13.41 -2.70 -9.18
N TYR A 48 12.10 -2.42 -9.15
CA TYR A 48 11.46 -1.69 -8.06
C TYR A 48 11.12 -2.63 -6.90
N GLU A 49 11.67 -2.35 -5.72
CA GLU A 49 11.29 -3.04 -4.50
C GLU A 49 9.78 -2.88 -4.23
N GLY A 50 9.11 -3.98 -3.88
CA GLY A 50 7.67 -4.02 -3.68
C GLY A 50 6.84 -4.10 -4.95
N ALA A 51 7.43 -4.09 -6.16
CA ALA A 51 6.69 -4.29 -7.41
C ALA A 51 6.85 -5.72 -7.95
N GLU A 52 5.74 -6.42 -8.19
CA GLU A 52 5.73 -7.78 -8.74
C GLU A 52 4.86 -7.84 -10.00
N VAL A 53 5.36 -8.51 -11.04
CA VAL A 53 4.65 -8.68 -12.32
C VAL A 53 3.89 -10.02 -12.32
N HIS A 54 2.56 -9.96 -12.43
CA HIS A 54 1.68 -11.13 -12.45
C HIS A 54 1.43 -11.67 -13.86
N GLY A 55 1.54 -10.81 -14.88
CA GLY A 55 1.34 -11.24 -16.26
C GLY A 55 1.38 -10.10 -17.26
N PHE A 56 1.44 -10.46 -18.53
CA PHE A 56 1.37 -9.53 -19.65
C PHE A 56 0.66 -10.17 -20.85
N ASN A 57 0.21 -9.35 -21.80
CA ASN A 57 -0.35 -9.81 -23.06
C ASN A 57 0.41 -9.23 -24.27
N PRO A 58 0.18 -9.77 -25.49
CA PRO A 58 0.84 -9.27 -26.71
C PRO A 58 0.43 -7.84 -27.12
N GLU A 59 -0.62 -7.27 -26.51
CA GLU A 59 -1.13 -5.93 -26.80
C GLU A 59 -0.45 -4.84 -25.95
N GLY A 60 0.53 -5.22 -25.12
CA GLY A 60 1.29 -4.27 -24.31
C GLY A 60 0.73 -4.01 -22.91
N LYS A 61 -0.30 -4.77 -22.50
CA LYS A 61 -0.84 -4.72 -21.14
C LYS A 61 0.00 -5.57 -20.20
N ILE A 62 0.37 -5.01 -19.05
CA ILE A 62 1.10 -5.69 -17.96
C ILE A 62 0.30 -5.49 -16.67
N VAL A 63 0.15 -6.54 -15.87
CA VAL A 63 -0.53 -6.51 -14.57
C VAL A 63 0.51 -6.69 -13.48
N ILE A 64 0.50 -5.79 -12.50
CA ILE A 64 1.47 -5.78 -11.40
C ILE A 64 0.77 -5.61 -10.05
N SER A 65 1.44 -6.03 -8.97
CA SER A 65 1.15 -5.57 -7.61
C SER A 65 2.27 -4.65 -7.13
N ILE A 66 1.91 -3.69 -6.30
CA ILE A 66 2.80 -2.73 -5.67
C ILE A 66 2.55 -2.79 -4.17
N GLU A 67 3.61 -2.99 -3.42
CA GLU A 67 3.68 -3.03 -1.98
C GLU A 67 4.46 -1.77 -1.51
N GLY A 68 3.99 -1.07 -0.49
CA GLY A 68 4.76 0.02 0.11
C GLY A 68 4.31 0.45 1.50
N HIS A 69 5.17 1.20 2.18
CA HIS A 69 4.89 1.79 3.49
C HIS A 69 3.80 2.86 3.37
N GLY A 70 2.58 2.52 3.79
CA GLY A 70 1.42 3.36 3.63
C GLY A 70 0.97 3.51 2.18
N ARG A 71 -0.20 4.14 2.00
CA ARG A 71 -0.70 4.52 0.67
C ARG A 71 0.26 5.40 -0.13
N ARG A 72 1.05 6.24 0.57
CA ARG A 72 2.01 7.14 -0.08
C ARG A 72 3.13 6.36 -0.78
N GLY A 73 3.70 5.32 -0.16
CA GLY A 73 4.75 4.50 -0.77
C GLY A 73 4.27 3.82 -2.06
N VAL A 74 3.05 3.29 -2.06
CA VAL A 74 2.43 2.70 -3.26
C VAL A 74 2.32 3.71 -4.40
N VAL A 75 1.84 4.92 -4.11
CA VAL A 75 1.68 5.98 -5.11
C VAL A 75 3.04 6.44 -5.64
N GLU A 76 4.04 6.61 -4.77
CA GLU A 76 5.41 6.98 -5.18
C GLU A 76 6.02 5.93 -6.13
N THR A 77 5.90 4.64 -5.81
CA THR A 77 6.36 3.57 -6.70
C THR A 77 5.63 3.59 -8.04
N LEU A 78 4.31 3.80 -8.05
CA LEU A 78 3.54 3.93 -9.29
C LEU A 78 4.00 5.13 -10.14
N GLU A 79 4.26 6.27 -9.52
CA GLU A 79 4.76 7.47 -10.20
C GLU A 79 6.16 7.27 -10.81
N HIS A 80 7.03 6.50 -10.14
CA HIS A 80 8.32 6.13 -10.72
C HIS A 80 8.18 5.20 -11.92
N ILE A 81 7.32 4.19 -11.82
CA ILE A 81 7.03 3.29 -12.95
C ILE A 81 6.43 4.08 -14.13
N ALA A 82 5.57 5.05 -13.86
CA ALA A 82 4.97 5.90 -14.90
C ALA A 82 5.98 6.78 -15.66
N LYS A 83 7.18 7.00 -15.12
CA LYS A 83 8.25 7.79 -15.75
C LYS A 83 9.21 6.95 -16.59
N ILE A 84 9.07 5.63 -16.60
CA ILE A 84 9.87 4.75 -17.46
C ILE A 84 9.55 5.08 -18.93
N ASP A 85 10.57 5.33 -19.76
CA ASP A 85 10.42 5.76 -21.16
C ASP A 85 9.52 4.82 -22.01
N THR A 86 9.54 3.52 -21.71
CA THR A 86 8.74 2.53 -22.44
C THR A 86 7.28 2.46 -22.01
N VAL A 87 6.90 3.13 -20.91
CA VAL A 87 5.56 3.12 -20.35
C VAL A 87 4.70 4.21 -20.98
N ILE A 88 3.53 3.82 -21.46
CA ILE A 88 2.52 4.72 -22.06
C ILE A 88 1.54 5.20 -20.99
N SER A 89 1.12 4.29 -20.09
CA SER A 89 0.25 4.66 -18.96
C SER A 89 0.35 3.67 -17.80
N CYS A 90 0.07 4.16 -16.60
CA CYS A 90 -0.04 3.38 -15.36
C CYS A 90 -1.38 3.69 -14.70
N ASN A 91 -2.18 2.66 -14.41
CA ASN A 91 -3.48 2.82 -13.78
C ASN A 91 -3.56 1.95 -12.52
N LEU A 92 -3.75 2.58 -11.38
CA LEU A 92 -3.91 1.89 -10.11
C LEU A 92 -5.31 1.25 -10.05
N VAL A 93 -5.37 -0.02 -9.70
CA VAL A 93 -6.59 -0.79 -9.50
C VAL A 93 -6.72 -1.09 -8.02
N TYR A 94 -7.60 -0.33 -7.35
CA TYR A 94 -8.06 -0.66 -6.00
C TYR A 94 -9.33 -1.50 -6.09
N HIS A 95 -9.28 -2.73 -5.57
CA HIS A 95 -10.50 -3.46 -5.23
C HIS A 95 -10.95 -2.99 -3.83
N GLN A 96 -11.74 -1.91 -3.75
CA GLN A 96 -12.57 -1.72 -2.57
C GLN A 96 -13.74 -2.69 -2.69
N TYR A 97 -13.80 -3.68 -1.79
CA TYR A 97 -15.10 -4.20 -1.39
C TYR A 97 -15.76 -3.08 -0.61
N ASP A 98 -16.75 -2.41 -1.22
CA ASP A 98 -17.78 -1.76 -0.42
C ASP A 98 -18.50 -2.87 0.34
N ASN A 99 -18.07 -3.12 1.57
CA ASN A 99 -18.98 -3.73 2.53
C ASN A 99 -20.02 -2.66 2.83
N GLU A 100 -21.04 -2.54 1.96
CA GLU A 100 -22.31 -1.93 2.31
C GLU A 100 -22.86 -2.72 3.52
N THR A 101 -22.40 -2.32 4.70
CA THR A 101 -23.08 -2.67 5.94
C THR A 101 -24.20 -1.64 6.07
N GLU A 102 -25.24 -1.77 5.25
CA GLU A 102 -26.52 -1.14 5.57
C GLU A 102 -27.13 -1.92 6.74
N ASN A 103 -26.76 -1.49 7.93
CA ASN A 103 -27.54 -1.68 9.13
C ASN A 103 -28.82 -0.83 8.99
N GLN A 104 -29.93 -1.44 8.54
CA GLN A 104 -31.27 -0.90 8.80
C GLN A 104 -31.90 -1.66 9.97
N GLU A 105 -31.55 -1.12 11.14
CA GLU A 105 -32.41 -0.80 12.27
C GLU A 105 -33.80 -1.46 12.36
N ASN A 106 -33.98 -2.11 13.50
CA ASN A 106 -35.22 -2.55 14.10
C ASN A 106 -36.19 -1.36 14.30
N ALA A 107 -37.37 -1.37 13.65
CA ALA A 107 -38.54 -0.60 14.08
C ALA A 107 -39.86 -1.26 13.62
N GLU A 108 -40.61 -1.76 14.61
CA GLU A 108 -42.08 -1.82 14.72
C GLU A 108 -42.91 -2.64 13.72
N THR A 109 -43.44 -3.78 14.19
CA THR A 109 -44.91 -3.98 14.41
C THR A 109 -45.12 -5.07 15.45
#